data_AF-A0A3D2KPB6-F1
#
_entry.id   AF-A0A3D2KPB6-F1
#
_cell.length_a   1.000
_cell.length_b   1.000
_cell.length_c   1.000
_cell.angle_alpha   90.00
_cell.angle_beta   90.00
_cell.angle_gamma   90.00
#
_symmetry.space_group_name_H-M   'P 1'
#
loop_
_entity.id
_entity.type
_entity.pdbx_description
1 polymer ?
#
loop_
_entity_poly.entity_id
_entity_poly.type
_entity_poly.pdbx_seq_one_letter_code
_entity_poly.pdbx_strand_id
1 'polypeptide(L)'
;MFNFFSKERRTRRKLLEQSRDLVHMARKVDSYKRDILDPADLSDLRCLTTNLHQLRKNRLSRLDTLQDAYNALDALLRRFGGHIYPVTFLSENIEMIVVAAIVALGIRAFFIQTFKIPTNSMYPTYSGMLPHVYALGEKVDRNPLEKFWSLLADGAQHYSWQSTADGKLSIPFYPSMPAIGDFGPAYFQMVPGRKWLVLPAQYREYVVFIDKTPVSFRVPRDFSLDDVIHQTFFPQYRTLDEALKVARDEGRLVKTESGAMLLKTDFVFKKGDAIVQFDILTGDMLFVDRISYHFRQPKVGEAIVFRTGKIPAMHDDKYYIKRLVGLPGDVLSIEEPVLYRNHEPINGVAAFDKNNTREGLYPGYVAAGRLAKGFQETVPPHSFYALGDNSPHSGDGRYWGFVPEKEVVGHAILIVHPFSSRWGLAH
;
A
#
# COMPACT_ATOMS: atom_id res chain seq x y z
N MET A 1 15.44 -49.17 18.44
CA MET A 1 16.35 -49.57 17.34
C MET A 1 16.03 -48.91 16.00
N PHE A 2 14.75 -48.79 15.57
CA PHE A 2 14.39 -48.22 14.26
C PHE A 2 14.83 -46.75 14.00
N ASN A 3 14.89 -45.91 15.04
CA ASN A 3 15.21 -44.47 14.90
C ASN A 3 16.71 -44.16 14.76
N PHE A 4 17.59 -45.11 15.09
CA PHE A 4 19.04 -44.97 14.98
C PHE A 4 19.52 -45.26 13.55
N PHE A 5 19.04 -46.37 12.97
CA PHE A 5 19.30 -46.74 11.59
C PHE A 5 18.75 -45.72 10.57
N SER A 6 17.64 -45.03 10.90
CA SER A 6 17.11 -43.95 10.05
C SER A 6 18.00 -42.70 10.04
N LYS A 7 18.55 -42.32 11.20
CA LYS A 7 19.48 -41.19 11.36
C LYS A 7 20.80 -41.45 10.63
N GLU A 8 21.40 -42.63 10.82
CA GLU A 8 22.67 -43.00 10.17
C GLU A 8 22.55 -43.07 8.64
N ARG A 9 21.45 -43.67 8.13
CA ARG A 9 21.14 -43.67 6.69
C ARG A 9 20.97 -42.25 6.12
N ARG A 10 20.31 -41.35 6.86
CA ARG A 10 20.13 -39.95 6.46
C ARG A 10 21.46 -39.19 6.43
N THR A 11 22.31 -39.38 7.43
CA THR A 11 23.66 -38.79 7.49
C THR A 11 24.53 -39.29 6.33
N ARG A 12 24.56 -40.60 6.08
CA ARG A 12 25.30 -41.18 4.95
C ARG A 12 24.82 -40.64 3.62
N ARG A 13 23.51 -40.56 3.39
CA ARG A 13 22.93 -40.01 2.16
C ARG A 13 23.37 -38.55 1.94
N LYS A 14 23.30 -37.72 2.99
CA LYS A 14 23.72 -36.32 2.93
C LYS A 14 25.21 -36.20 2.61
N LEU A 15 26.06 -37.00 3.25
CA LEU A 15 27.51 -36.98 3.00
C LEU A 15 27.87 -37.45 1.58
N LEU A 16 27.16 -38.46 1.04
CA LEU A 16 27.35 -38.90 -0.35
C LEU A 16 26.98 -37.82 -1.37
N GLU A 17 25.93 -37.05 -1.10
CA GLU A 17 25.50 -35.90 -1.92
C GLU A 17 26.54 -34.78 -1.86
N GLN A 18 26.94 -34.35 -0.66
CA GLN A 18 27.99 -33.35 -0.48
C GLN A 18 29.32 -33.77 -1.13
N SER A 19 29.71 -35.04 -0.98
CA SER A 19 30.91 -35.59 -1.62
C SER A 19 30.80 -35.63 -3.15
N ARG A 20 29.60 -35.77 -3.71
CA ARG A 20 29.39 -35.68 -5.14
C ARG A 20 29.65 -34.27 -5.65
N ASP A 21 29.09 -33.29 -4.95
CA ASP A 21 29.15 -31.89 -5.35
C ASP A 21 30.58 -31.35 -5.14
N LEU A 22 31.26 -31.74 -4.05
CA LEU A 22 32.66 -31.40 -3.79
C LEU A 22 33.61 -31.97 -4.86
N VAL A 23 33.42 -33.21 -5.30
CA VAL A 23 34.19 -33.80 -6.42
C VAL A 23 33.95 -33.03 -7.73
N HIS A 24 32.71 -32.60 -7.98
CA HIS A 24 32.40 -31.79 -9.15
C HIS A 24 33.10 -30.43 -9.11
N MET A 25 33.06 -29.75 -7.95
CA MET A 25 33.78 -28.49 -7.73
C MET A 25 35.30 -28.67 -7.87
N ALA A 26 35.86 -29.76 -7.35
CA ALA A 26 37.29 -30.03 -7.47
C ALA A 26 37.75 -30.17 -8.92
N ARG A 27 36.97 -30.88 -9.75
CA ARG A 27 37.23 -31.00 -11.20
C ARG A 27 37.10 -29.66 -11.92
N LYS A 28 36.17 -28.81 -11.48
CA LYS A 28 36.03 -27.44 -12.01
C LYS A 28 37.24 -26.59 -11.63
N VAL A 29 37.70 -26.62 -10.37
CA VAL A 29 38.91 -25.92 -9.93
C VAL A 29 40.14 -26.41 -10.70
N ASP A 30 40.33 -27.72 -10.85
CA ASP A 30 41.40 -28.30 -11.69
C ASP A 30 41.33 -27.74 -13.13
N SER A 31 40.17 -27.78 -13.77
CA SER A 31 40.01 -27.31 -15.15
C SER A 31 40.30 -25.81 -15.32
N TYR A 32 39.88 -24.97 -14.37
CA TYR A 32 40.00 -23.51 -14.45
C TYR A 32 41.33 -22.97 -13.92
N LYS A 33 42.05 -23.74 -13.10
CA LYS A 33 43.27 -23.26 -12.43
C LYS A 33 44.51 -24.11 -12.65
N ARG A 34 44.46 -25.19 -13.43
CA ARG A 34 45.63 -26.04 -13.73
C ARG A 34 46.84 -25.26 -14.27
N ASP A 35 46.60 -24.11 -14.92
CA ASP A 35 47.65 -23.29 -15.53
C ASP A 35 48.32 -22.34 -14.51
N ILE A 36 47.74 -22.19 -13.31
CA ILE A 36 48.11 -21.19 -12.30
C ILE A 36 48.52 -21.85 -10.96
N LEU A 37 48.01 -23.05 -10.66
CA LEU A 37 48.35 -23.80 -9.45
C LEU A 37 49.76 -24.39 -9.53
N ASP A 38 50.42 -24.47 -8.37
CA ASP A 38 51.68 -25.19 -8.23
C ASP A 38 51.49 -26.68 -8.62
N PRO A 39 52.45 -27.32 -9.32
CA PRO A 39 52.37 -28.73 -9.69
C PRO A 39 52.09 -29.68 -8.52
N ALA A 40 52.60 -29.40 -7.32
CA ALA A 40 52.35 -30.20 -6.12
C ALA A 40 50.88 -30.09 -5.68
N ASP A 41 50.34 -28.86 -5.63
CA ASP A 41 48.94 -28.60 -5.25
C ASP A 41 47.95 -29.19 -6.26
N LEU A 42 48.30 -29.16 -7.55
CA LEU A 42 47.51 -29.77 -8.62
C LEU A 42 47.49 -31.31 -8.52
N SER A 43 48.63 -31.91 -8.17
CA SER A 43 48.74 -33.35 -7.93
C SER A 43 47.89 -33.77 -6.73
N ASP A 44 47.98 -33.04 -5.62
CA ASP A 44 47.20 -33.30 -4.40
C ASP A 44 45.69 -33.16 -4.66
N LEU A 45 45.27 -32.14 -5.40
CA LEU A 45 43.89 -31.94 -5.81
C LEU A 45 43.33 -33.15 -6.56
N ARG A 46 44.06 -33.64 -7.56
CA ARG A 46 43.65 -34.80 -8.38
C ARG A 46 43.62 -36.10 -7.58
N CYS A 47 44.61 -36.29 -6.70
CA CYS A 47 44.70 -37.44 -5.81
C CYS A 47 43.48 -37.50 -4.86
N LEU A 48 43.23 -36.43 -4.12
CA LEU A 48 42.11 -36.35 -3.17
C LEU A 48 40.74 -36.42 -3.87
N THR A 49 40.61 -35.81 -5.04
CA THR A 49 39.38 -35.90 -5.86
C THR A 49 39.10 -37.34 -6.29
N THR A 50 40.13 -38.07 -6.71
CA THR A 50 40.01 -39.47 -7.14
C THR A 50 39.68 -40.37 -5.96
N ASN A 51 40.35 -40.19 -4.82
CA ASN A 51 40.09 -40.93 -3.59
C ASN A 51 38.63 -40.75 -3.12
N LEU A 52 38.17 -39.51 -2.99
CA LEU A 52 36.78 -39.24 -2.56
C LEU A 52 35.76 -39.81 -3.55
N HIS A 53 36.02 -39.72 -4.85
CA HIS A 53 35.15 -40.29 -5.88
C HIS A 53 35.06 -41.83 -5.78
N GLN A 54 36.17 -42.52 -5.50
CA GLN A 54 36.21 -43.97 -5.31
C GLN A 54 35.48 -44.39 -4.03
N LEU A 55 35.76 -43.72 -2.90
CA LEU A 55 35.11 -43.98 -1.62
C LEU A 55 33.58 -43.75 -1.69
N ARG A 56 33.13 -42.73 -2.42
CA ARG A 56 31.70 -42.46 -2.65
C ARG A 56 31.03 -43.58 -3.44
N LYS A 57 31.72 -44.18 -4.42
CA LYS A 57 31.18 -45.27 -5.25
C LYS A 57 31.19 -46.62 -4.52
N ASN A 58 32.06 -46.81 -3.54
CA ASN A 58 32.13 -48.04 -2.76
C ASN A 58 31.07 -48.07 -1.66
N ARG A 59 30.07 -48.95 -1.83
CA ARG A 59 28.96 -49.11 -0.85
C ARG A 59 29.42 -49.66 0.50
N LEU A 60 30.61 -50.26 0.58
CA LEU A 60 31.18 -50.84 1.80
C LEU A 60 32.09 -49.87 2.56
N SER A 61 32.36 -48.67 2.03
CA SER A 61 33.18 -47.68 2.73
C SER A 61 32.57 -47.27 4.06
N ARG A 62 33.41 -47.15 5.10
CA ARG A 62 33.04 -46.62 6.41
C ARG A 62 32.69 -45.14 6.30
N LEU A 63 31.73 -44.69 7.11
CA LEU A 63 31.25 -43.31 7.10
C LEU A 63 32.38 -42.34 7.48
N ASP A 64 33.17 -42.68 8.50
CA ASP A 64 34.28 -41.84 8.99
C ASP A 64 35.35 -41.65 7.92
N THR A 65 35.73 -42.72 7.23
CA THR A 65 36.70 -42.67 6.12
C THR A 65 36.22 -41.79 4.96
N LEU A 66 34.92 -41.82 4.65
CA LEU A 66 34.33 -40.93 3.65
C LEU A 66 34.34 -39.47 4.12
N GLN A 67 34.07 -39.23 5.42
CA GLN A 67 34.07 -37.92 6.03
C GLN A 67 35.48 -37.31 6.07
N ASP A 68 36.50 -38.10 6.40
CA ASP A 68 37.89 -37.65 6.43
C ASP A 68 38.38 -37.27 5.03
N ALA A 69 38.07 -38.10 4.02
CA ALA A 69 38.39 -37.81 2.63
C ALA A 69 37.65 -36.55 2.11
N TYR A 70 36.40 -36.35 2.55
CA TYR A 70 35.65 -35.12 2.27
C TYR A 70 36.34 -33.91 2.89
N ASN A 71 36.69 -33.96 4.18
CA ASN A 71 37.31 -32.86 4.91
C ASN A 71 38.68 -32.49 4.32
N ALA A 72 39.47 -33.48 3.90
CA ALA A 72 40.76 -33.24 3.26
C ALA A 72 40.62 -32.49 1.92
N LEU A 73 39.67 -32.90 1.07
CA LEU A 73 39.41 -32.22 -0.19
C LEU A 73 38.79 -30.82 0.02
N ASP A 74 37.89 -30.66 1.00
CA ASP A 74 37.29 -29.37 1.35
C ASP A 74 38.36 -28.36 1.82
N ALA A 75 39.25 -28.78 2.73
CA ALA A 75 40.33 -27.95 3.22
C ALA A 75 41.25 -27.47 2.09
N LEU A 76 41.59 -28.38 1.16
CA LEU A 76 42.42 -28.07 0.00
C LEU A 76 41.73 -27.06 -0.94
N LEU A 77 40.45 -27.30 -1.25
CA LEU A 77 39.66 -26.39 -2.09
C LEU A 77 39.43 -25.03 -1.43
N ARG A 78 39.32 -24.93 -0.10
CA ARG A 78 39.25 -23.63 0.58
C ARG A 78 40.53 -22.82 0.45
N ARG A 79 41.69 -23.47 0.31
CA ARG A 79 42.99 -22.80 0.22
C ARG A 79 43.18 -22.07 -1.11
N PHE A 80 42.82 -22.70 -2.22
CA PHE A 80 43.07 -22.15 -3.56
C PHE A 80 41.86 -22.15 -4.51
N GLY A 81 40.66 -22.54 -4.05
CA GLY A 81 39.44 -22.51 -4.85
C GLY A 81 39.04 -21.10 -5.28
N GLY A 82 39.31 -20.09 -4.46
CA GLY A 82 39.03 -18.67 -4.77
C GLY A 82 37.54 -18.44 -5.01
N HIS A 83 37.17 -17.79 -6.12
CA HIS A 83 35.76 -17.52 -6.46
C HIS A 83 34.96 -18.77 -6.89
N ILE A 84 35.63 -19.92 -7.12
CA ILE A 84 34.97 -21.17 -7.51
C ILE A 84 34.52 -21.97 -6.26
N TYR A 85 35.28 -21.88 -5.16
CA TYR A 85 34.98 -22.59 -3.91
C TYR A 85 35.57 -21.85 -2.69
N PRO A 86 34.85 -21.74 -1.55
CA PRO A 86 33.54 -22.34 -1.27
C PRO A 86 32.40 -21.68 -2.05
N VAL A 87 31.43 -22.49 -2.45
CA VAL A 87 30.25 -21.95 -3.12
C VAL A 87 29.43 -21.18 -2.10
N THR A 88 29.19 -19.91 -2.38
CA THR A 88 28.32 -19.08 -1.56
C THR A 88 26.88 -19.27 -1.99
N PHE A 89 25.93 -19.11 -1.06
CA PHE A 89 24.51 -19.14 -1.38
C PHE A 89 24.16 -18.22 -2.57
N LEU A 90 24.78 -17.04 -2.62
CA LEU A 90 24.58 -16.07 -3.71
C LEU A 90 25.08 -16.60 -5.05
N SER A 91 26.29 -17.16 -5.12
CA SER A 91 26.85 -17.68 -6.38
C SER A 91 26.08 -18.88 -6.95
N GLU A 92 25.42 -19.67 -6.09
CA GLU A 92 24.61 -20.82 -6.51
C GLU A 92 23.22 -20.41 -6.99
N ASN A 93 22.63 -19.39 -6.37
CA ASN A 93 21.22 -19.05 -6.58
C ASN A 93 21.01 -17.81 -7.45
N ILE A 94 22.06 -17.12 -7.87
CA ILE A 94 21.91 -15.85 -8.62
C ILE A 94 21.12 -16.02 -9.92
N GLU A 95 21.36 -17.10 -10.69
CA GLU A 95 20.60 -17.37 -11.91
C GLU A 95 19.12 -17.59 -11.60
N MET A 96 18.82 -18.41 -10.58
CA MET A 96 17.45 -18.65 -10.13
C MET A 96 16.77 -17.38 -9.62
N ILE A 97 17.48 -16.53 -8.87
CA ILE A 97 16.99 -15.24 -8.38
C ILE A 97 16.70 -14.30 -9.56
N VAL A 98 17.60 -14.25 -10.56
CA VAL A 98 17.42 -13.42 -11.76
C VAL A 98 16.24 -13.92 -12.59
N VAL A 99 16.14 -15.23 -12.84
CA VAL A 99 15.01 -15.83 -13.56
C VAL A 99 13.70 -15.58 -12.80
N ALA A 100 13.67 -15.81 -11.49
CA ALA A 100 12.50 -15.54 -10.66
C ALA A 100 12.13 -14.05 -10.68
N ALA A 101 13.11 -13.15 -10.64
CA ALA A 101 12.87 -11.71 -10.75
C ALA A 101 12.31 -11.33 -12.12
N ILE A 102 12.84 -11.87 -13.22
CA ILE A 102 12.33 -11.62 -14.58
C ILE A 102 10.89 -12.13 -14.72
N VAL A 103 10.61 -13.35 -14.25
CA VAL A 103 9.26 -13.92 -14.27
C VAL A 103 8.31 -13.08 -13.42
N ALA A 104 8.71 -12.70 -12.21
CA ALA A 104 7.90 -11.85 -11.33
C ALA A 104 7.63 -10.47 -11.95
N LEU A 105 8.64 -9.86 -12.58
CA LEU A 105 8.50 -8.59 -13.30
C LEU A 105 7.61 -8.73 -14.53
N GLY A 106 7.70 -9.84 -15.28
CA GLY A 106 6.83 -10.14 -16.42
C GLY A 106 5.38 -10.33 -16.00
N ILE A 107 5.13 -11.16 -14.97
CA ILE A 107 3.80 -11.33 -14.38
C ILE A 107 3.25 -9.97 -13.94
N ARG A 108 4.07 -9.16 -13.26
CA ARG A 108 3.68 -7.83 -12.80
C ARG A 108 3.38 -6.86 -13.94
N ALA A 109 4.17 -6.90 -15.01
CA ALA A 109 4.04 -5.98 -16.13
C ALA A 109 2.77 -6.25 -16.96
N PHE A 110 2.42 -7.53 -17.14
CA PHE A 110 1.39 -7.95 -18.09
C PHE A 110 0.10 -8.45 -17.45
N PHE A 111 0.15 -9.10 -16.28
CA PHE A 111 -0.99 -9.83 -15.73
C PHE A 111 -1.60 -9.06 -14.56
N ILE A 112 -0.78 -8.68 -13.59
CA ILE A 112 -1.25 -8.21 -12.29
C ILE A 112 -0.46 -6.99 -11.85
N GLN A 113 -1.15 -5.92 -11.46
CA GLN A 113 -0.50 -4.76 -10.86
C GLN A 113 -1.05 -4.47 -9.47
N THR A 114 -0.15 -4.17 -8.53
CA THR A 114 -0.54 -3.72 -7.20
C THR A 114 -0.82 -2.23 -7.18
N PHE A 115 -1.91 -1.84 -6.53
CA PHE A 115 -2.30 -0.44 -6.34
C PHE A 115 -2.65 -0.20 -4.89
N LYS A 116 -1.99 0.76 -4.24
CA LYS A 116 -2.40 1.24 -2.92
C LYS A 116 -3.40 2.38 -3.09
N ILE A 117 -4.55 2.28 -2.44
CA ILE A 117 -5.56 3.32 -2.47
C ILE A 117 -5.16 4.43 -1.48
N PRO A 118 -4.99 5.67 -1.95
CA PRO A 118 -4.57 6.76 -1.08
C PRO A 118 -5.76 7.43 -0.35
N THR A 119 -6.91 7.54 -1.02
CA THR A 119 -8.07 8.38 -0.61
C THR A 119 -9.31 7.55 -0.29
N ASN A 120 -10.23 8.08 0.53
CA ASN A 120 -11.47 7.39 0.92
C ASN A 120 -12.65 7.56 -0.07
N SER A 121 -12.38 7.90 -1.33
CA SER A 121 -13.44 8.09 -2.35
C SER A 121 -14.21 6.80 -2.72
N MET A 122 -13.63 5.62 -2.46
CA MET A 122 -14.29 4.32 -2.63
C MET A 122 -14.75 3.71 -1.30
N TYR A 123 -14.63 4.43 -0.19
CA TYR A 123 -15.05 3.94 1.12
C TYR A 123 -16.58 3.82 1.16
N PRO A 124 -17.16 2.79 1.81
CA PRO A 124 -16.52 1.72 2.58
C PRO A 124 -16.09 0.50 1.76
N THR A 125 -16.39 0.45 0.45
CA THR A 125 -16.04 -0.69 -0.40
C THR A 125 -14.53 -0.93 -0.44
N TYR A 126 -13.76 0.12 -0.72
CA TYR A 126 -12.31 0.12 -0.55
C TYR A 126 -11.85 1.27 0.33
N SER A 127 -10.90 0.99 1.22
CA SER A 127 -10.38 1.97 2.15
C SER A 127 -9.18 2.70 1.56
N GLY A 128 -9.18 4.02 1.66
CA GLY A 128 -7.96 4.81 1.62
C GLY A 128 -7.29 4.82 2.99
N MET A 129 -6.39 5.79 3.21
CA MET A 129 -5.77 5.97 4.52
C MET A 129 -6.85 6.37 5.55
N LEU A 130 -6.84 5.69 6.70
CA LEU A 130 -7.77 5.96 7.80
C LEU A 130 -7.01 6.39 9.06
N PRO A 131 -7.56 7.32 9.84
CA PRO A 131 -7.02 7.62 11.15
C PRO A 131 -7.45 6.56 12.18
N HIS A 132 -6.54 6.24 13.09
CA HIS A 132 -6.85 5.63 14.38
C HIS A 132 -6.45 6.60 15.48
N VAL A 133 -7.41 7.32 16.04
CA VAL A 133 -7.18 8.43 16.98
C VAL A 133 -7.16 7.91 18.42
N TYR A 134 -6.18 8.35 19.21
CA TYR A 134 -6.08 8.06 20.64
C TYR A 134 -6.73 9.17 21.46
N ALA A 135 -7.20 8.84 22.66
CA ALA A 135 -7.83 9.82 23.52
C ALA A 135 -6.82 10.88 24.01
N LEU A 136 -7.30 12.10 24.27
CA LEU A 136 -6.48 13.16 24.85
C LEU A 136 -5.91 12.71 26.21
N GLY A 137 -4.59 12.89 26.39
CA GLY A 137 -3.88 12.48 27.59
C GLY A 137 -3.54 10.98 27.69
N GLU A 138 -3.98 10.15 26.73
CA GLU A 138 -3.59 8.75 26.66
C GLU A 138 -2.08 8.61 26.40
N LYS A 139 -1.40 7.81 27.21
CA LYS A 139 0.02 7.50 26.98
C LYS A 139 0.13 6.34 25.99
N VAL A 140 0.51 6.65 24.76
CA VAL A 140 0.76 5.64 23.71
C VAL A 140 2.20 5.17 23.81
N ASP A 141 2.47 4.20 24.69
CA ASP A 141 3.79 3.55 24.79
C ASP A 141 3.76 2.20 24.08
N ARG A 142 4.13 2.20 22.79
CA ARG A 142 4.27 0.97 22.00
C ARG A 142 5.72 0.54 21.97
N ASN A 143 5.96 -0.71 22.36
CA ASN A 143 7.29 -1.29 22.26
C ASN A 143 7.68 -1.47 20.77
N PRO A 144 8.98 -1.62 20.44
CA PRO A 144 9.43 -1.73 19.06
C PRO A 144 8.80 -2.90 18.28
N LEU A 145 8.45 -3.99 18.97
CA LEU A 145 7.86 -5.17 18.36
C LEU A 145 6.41 -4.92 17.93
N GLU A 146 5.61 -4.26 18.78
CA GLU A 146 4.25 -3.82 18.45
C GLU A 146 4.26 -2.84 17.29
N LYS A 147 5.15 -1.84 17.30
CA LYS A 147 5.31 -0.91 16.18
C LYS A 147 5.61 -1.64 14.87
N PHE A 148 6.50 -2.64 14.92
CA PHE A 148 6.83 -3.46 13.76
C PHE A 148 5.63 -4.28 13.27
N TRP A 149 4.88 -4.91 14.17
CA TRP A 149 3.69 -5.68 13.80
C TRP A 149 2.56 -4.81 13.28
N SER A 150 2.27 -3.66 13.89
CA SER A 150 1.26 -2.72 13.37
C SER A 150 1.66 -2.15 12.01
N LEU A 151 2.97 -1.91 11.78
CA LEU A 151 3.47 -1.52 10.46
C LEU A 151 3.28 -2.64 9.43
N LEU A 152 3.56 -3.90 9.79
CA LEU A 152 3.40 -5.03 8.86
C LEU A 152 1.93 -5.38 8.60
N ALA A 153 1.11 -5.45 9.64
CA ALA A 153 -0.30 -5.83 9.56
C ALA A 153 -1.13 -4.72 8.92
N ASP A 154 -1.04 -3.50 9.46
CA ASP A 154 -1.94 -2.40 9.13
C ASP A 154 -1.27 -1.27 8.35
N GLY A 155 0.04 -1.36 8.10
CA GLY A 155 0.79 -0.24 7.53
C GLY A 155 0.77 1.00 8.42
N ALA A 156 0.53 0.82 9.73
CA ALA A 156 0.28 1.91 10.66
C ALA A 156 1.52 2.79 10.84
N GLN A 157 1.32 4.09 10.72
CA GLN A 157 2.34 5.11 10.99
C GLN A 157 1.86 6.00 12.11
N HIS A 158 2.60 6.06 13.21
CA HIS A 158 2.23 6.82 14.39
C HIS A 158 2.62 8.31 14.25
N TYR A 159 1.70 9.18 14.65
CA TYR A 159 1.87 10.63 14.71
C TYR A 159 1.45 11.12 16.10
N SER A 160 2.30 11.97 16.70
CA SER A 160 2.04 12.63 17.97
C SER A 160 2.57 14.05 17.88
N TRP A 161 1.70 15.04 18.11
CA TRP A 161 2.07 16.45 18.08
C TRP A 161 1.95 17.05 19.46
N GLN A 162 3.05 17.60 19.94
CA GLN A 162 3.14 18.16 21.28
C GLN A 162 2.99 19.68 21.22
N SER A 163 2.37 20.23 22.25
CA SER A 163 2.29 21.66 22.44
C SER A 163 3.66 22.22 22.77
N THR A 164 4.03 23.32 22.10
CA THR A 164 5.28 24.05 22.37
C THR A 164 5.11 25.16 23.40
N ALA A 165 3.87 25.45 23.82
CA ALA A 165 3.51 26.52 24.74
C ALA A 165 2.34 26.13 25.66
N ASP A 166 2.07 26.96 26.66
CA ASP A 166 0.87 26.87 27.47
C ASP A 166 -0.22 27.75 26.85
N GLY A 167 -1.47 27.31 26.78
CA GLY A 167 -2.56 28.15 26.28
C GLY A 167 -3.78 27.39 25.73
N LYS A 168 -4.71 28.13 25.16
CA LYS A 168 -5.93 27.58 24.53
C LYS A 168 -5.70 27.25 23.05
N LEU A 169 -6.26 26.13 22.60
CA LEU A 169 -6.21 25.71 21.20
C LEU A 169 -7.15 26.56 20.33
N SER A 170 -6.65 27.01 19.19
CA SER A 170 -7.44 27.59 18.10
C SER A 170 -7.06 26.94 16.77
N ILE A 171 -8.07 26.60 15.96
CA ILE A 171 -7.90 25.82 14.72
C ILE A 171 -8.39 26.65 13.52
N PRO A 172 -7.55 26.90 12.50
CA PRO A 172 -7.96 27.60 11.28
C PRO A 172 -8.73 26.68 10.29
N PHE A 173 -9.75 27.25 9.66
CA PHE A 173 -10.62 26.64 8.66
C PHE A 173 -10.75 27.57 7.45
N TYR A 174 -11.08 27.00 6.28
CA TYR A 174 -11.40 27.80 5.11
C TYR A 174 -12.72 28.59 5.30
N PRO A 175 -12.83 29.81 4.77
CA PRO A 175 -14.03 30.65 4.91
C PRO A 175 -15.26 30.11 4.19
N SER A 176 -15.04 29.44 3.07
CA SER A 176 -16.03 28.64 2.35
C SER A 176 -15.52 27.21 2.32
N MET A 177 -16.40 26.24 2.61
CA MET A 177 -16.06 24.83 2.38
C MET A 177 -15.64 24.69 0.91
N PRO A 178 -14.42 24.20 0.61
CA PRO A 178 -14.01 23.96 -0.76
C PRO A 178 -15.09 23.13 -1.42
N ALA A 179 -15.68 23.66 -2.49
CA ALA A 179 -16.56 22.87 -3.32
C ALA A 179 -15.69 21.74 -3.87
N ILE A 180 -15.91 20.53 -3.35
CA ILE A 180 -15.59 19.24 -3.96
C ILE A 180 -14.19 18.67 -3.63
N GLY A 181 -14.17 17.39 -3.21
CA GLY A 181 -12.96 16.52 -3.17
C GLY A 181 -12.34 16.32 -1.79
N ASP A 182 -11.12 15.76 -1.76
CA ASP A 182 -10.36 15.41 -0.54
C ASP A 182 -9.90 16.62 0.31
N PHE A 183 -10.44 17.83 0.09
CA PHE A 183 -9.84 19.07 0.60
C PHE A 183 -10.32 19.54 1.98
N GLY A 184 -11.41 18.99 2.53
CA GLY A 184 -11.76 19.23 3.93
C GLY A 184 -12.08 20.67 4.31
N PRO A 185 -12.73 20.92 5.46
CA PRO A 185 -12.89 22.28 5.96
C PRO A 185 -11.62 22.83 6.63
N ALA A 186 -10.75 21.98 7.19
CA ALA A 186 -9.56 22.45 7.92
C ALA A 186 -8.53 23.09 6.98
N TYR A 187 -7.99 24.23 7.39
CA TYR A 187 -7.03 24.97 6.57
C TYR A 187 -5.68 24.25 6.54
N PHE A 188 -5.08 24.15 5.35
CA PHE A 188 -3.74 23.61 5.16
C PHE A 188 -3.03 24.26 3.98
N GLN A 189 -1.71 24.10 3.94
CA GLN A 189 -0.88 24.45 2.79
C GLN A 189 -0.11 23.25 2.27
N MET A 190 0.17 23.23 0.97
CA MET A 190 0.98 22.19 0.35
C MET A 190 2.46 22.50 0.54
N VAL A 191 3.21 21.58 1.14
CA VAL A 191 4.65 21.74 1.35
C VAL A 191 5.45 20.60 0.70
N PRO A 192 6.62 20.87 0.12
CA PRO A 192 7.52 19.84 -0.36
C PRO A 192 8.10 19.05 0.81
N GLY A 193 8.35 17.76 0.59
CA GLY A 193 9.07 16.90 1.51
C GLY A 193 9.81 15.79 0.78
N ARG A 194 10.37 14.84 1.54
CA ARG A 194 11.07 13.68 0.99
C ARG A 194 10.55 12.39 1.59
N LYS A 195 10.26 11.40 0.75
CA LYS A 195 10.00 10.02 1.14
C LYS A 195 11.31 9.22 1.00
N TRP A 196 11.63 8.35 1.95
CA TRP A 196 12.87 7.55 1.92
C TRP A 196 14.14 8.38 1.65
N LEU A 197 14.33 9.47 2.41
CA LEU A 197 15.48 10.40 2.36
C LEU A 197 15.71 11.18 1.04
N VAL A 198 15.29 10.68 -0.12
CA VAL A 198 15.64 11.27 -1.45
C VAL A 198 14.48 11.40 -2.44
N LEU A 199 13.37 10.68 -2.28
CA LEU A 199 12.27 10.76 -3.25
C LEU A 199 11.42 12.01 -2.98
N PRO A 200 11.16 12.87 -3.97
CA PRO A 200 10.27 14.01 -3.79
C PRO A 200 8.89 13.53 -3.37
N ALA A 201 8.31 14.19 -2.37
CA ALA A 201 6.95 13.95 -1.90
C ALA A 201 6.28 15.28 -1.57
N GLN A 202 4.96 15.27 -1.52
CA GLN A 202 4.18 16.41 -1.07
C GLN A 202 3.44 16.04 0.22
N TYR A 203 3.33 17.02 1.10
CA TYR A 203 2.64 16.91 2.37
C TYR A 203 1.63 18.04 2.48
N ARG A 204 0.55 17.79 3.22
CA ARG A 204 -0.30 18.85 3.74
C ARG A 204 0.28 19.29 5.08
N GLU A 205 0.54 20.59 5.19
CA GLU A 205 0.92 21.22 6.45
C GLU A 205 -0.27 22.01 6.98
N TYR A 206 -0.72 21.65 8.16
CA TYR A 206 -1.77 22.33 8.87
C TYR A 206 -1.12 23.03 10.07
N VAL A 207 -1.65 24.20 10.43
CA VAL A 207 -1.09 25.01 11.52
C VAL A 207 -2.21 25.37 12.48
N VAL A 208 -2.10 24.96 13.74
CA VAL A 208 -2.97 25.42 14.83
C VAL A 208 -2.23 26.39 15.73
N PHE A 209 -2.97 27.03 16.62
CA PHE A 209 -2.42 27.98 17.56
C PHE A 209 -2.73 27.54 18.98
N ILE A 210 -1.70 27.54 19.82
CA ILE A 210 -1.83 27.51 21.27
C ILE A 210 -1.66 28.96 21.74
N ASP A 211 -2.79 29.60 22.05
CA ASP A 211 -2.96 31.06 22.10
C ASP A 211 -2.44 31.75 20.83
N LYS A 212 -1.21 32.29 20.87
CA LYS A 212 -0.56 32.97 19.74
C LYS A 212 0.58 32.16 19.13
N THR A 213 0.91 31.01 19.71
CA THR A 213 2.06 30.20 19.30
C THR A 213 1.62 29.20 18.24
N PRO A 214 2.14 29.27 17.00
CA PRO A 214 1.81 28.32 15.97
C PRO A 214 2.44 26.95 16.24
N VAL A 215 1.66 25.89 16.04
CA VAL A 215 2.12 24.50 16.03
C VAL A 215 1.79 23.93 14.66
N SER A 216 2.83 23.60 13.89
CA SER A 216 2.72 23.08 12.53
C SER A 216 2.79 21.55 12.54
N PHE A 217 2.01 20.94 11.66
CA PHE A 217 1.95 19.51 11.52
C PHE A 217 1.76 19.07 10.09
N ARG A 218 2.51 18.02 9.72
CA ARG A 218 2.61 17.53 8.35
C ARG A 218 2.11 16.10 8.24
N VAL A 219 1.23 15.88 7.27
CA VAL A 219 0.69 14.57 6.91
C VAL A 219 0.84 14.34 5.41
N PRO A 220 0.84 13.08 4.93
CA PRO A 220 0.90 12.79 3.50
C PRO A 220 -0.15 13.58 2.70
N ARG A 221 0.17 14.00 1.47
CA ARG A 221 -0.72 14.80 0.60
C ARG A 221 -2.17 14.30 0.54
N ASP A 222 -2.36 12.99 0.50
CA ASP A 222 -3.66 12.36 0.27
C ASP A 222 -4.41 12.03 1.58
N PHE A 223 -3.82 12.35 2.74
CA PHE A 223 -4.47 12.16 4.05
C PHE A 223 -5.11 13.47 4.52
N SER A 224 -6.39 13.42 4.86
CA SER A 224 -7.07 14.55 5.51
C SER A 224 -6.98 14.44 7.03
N LEU A 225 -6.78 15.57 7.70
CA LEU A 225 -6.78 15.64 9.15
C LEU A 225 -8.17 15.91 9.74
N ASP A 226 -9.18 16.17 8.91
CA ASP A 226 -10.51 16.53 9.40
C ASP A 226 -11.11 15.47 10.32
N ASP A 227 -11.00 14.20 9.94
CA ASP A 227 -11.49 13.08 10.75
C ASP A 227 -10.74 12.99 12.08
N VAL A 228 -9.44 13.32 12.10
CA VAL A 228 -8.65 13.37 13.34
C VAL A 228 -9.11 14.53 14.22
N ILE A 229 -9.32 15.72 13.64
CA ILE A 229 -9.81 16.90 14.37
C ILE A 229 -11.21 16.61 14.95
N HIS A 230 -12.09 16.02 14.14
CA HIS A 230 -13.43 15.64 14.54
C HIS A 230 -13.41 14.65 15.71
N GLN A 231 -12.72 13.51 15.56
CA GLN A 231 -12.68 12.47 16.58
C GLN A 231 -11.99 12.93 17.87
N THR A 232 -10.98 13.80 17.78
CA THR A 232 -10.24 14.30 18.95
C THR A 232 -11.03 15.34 19.73
N PHE A 233 -11.61 16.32 19.04
CA PHE A 233 -12.12 17.55 19.68
C PHE A 233 -13.64 17.68 19.64
N PHE A 234 -14.30 16.99 18.71
CA PHE A 234 -15.72 17.14 18.42
C PHE A 234 -16.47 15.80 18.27
N PRO A 235 -16.15 14.73 19.04
CA PRO A 235 -16.74 13.41 18.85
C PRO A 235 -18.26 13.36 19.13
N GLN A 236 -18.80 14.37 19.82
CA GLN A 236 -20.23 14.49 20.12
C GLN A 236 -21.09 14.87 18.89
N TYR A 237 -20.48 15.40 17.84
CA TYR A 237 -21.17 15.74 16.59
C TYR A 237 -21.02 14.61 15.58
N ARG A 238 -21.95 14.49 14.63
CA ARG A 238 -21.88 13.44 13.61
C ARG A 238 -20.76 13.68 12.63
N THR A 239 -20.50 14.94 12.27
CA THR A 239 -19.44 15.35 11.35
C THR A 239 -18.74 16.61 11.83
N LEU A 240 -17.55 16.88 11.28
CA LEU A 240 -16.84 18.13 11.53
C LEU A 240 -17.65 19.34 11.04
N ASP A 241 -18.33 19.22 9.90
CA ASP A 241 -19.17 20.29 9.34
C ASP A 241 -20.31 20.68 10.27
N GLU A 242 -20.94 19.71 10.92
CA GLU A 242 -21.95 19.96 11.96
C GLU A 242 -21.35 20.70 13.15
N ALA A 243 -20.18 20.25 13.64
CA ALA A 243 -19.47 20.91 14.74
C ALA A 243 -19.12 22.37 14.40
N LEU A 244 -18.67 22.63 13.17
CA LEU A 244 -18.33 23.97 12.69
C LEU A 244 -19.56 24.87 12.53
N LYS A 245 -20.70 24.31 12.11
CA LYS A 245 -21.96 25.06 12.04
C LYS A 245 -22.39 25.51 13.43
N VAL A 246 -22.40 24.60 14.41
CA VAL A 246 -22.75 24.94 15.80
C VAL A 246 -21.77 25.96 16.38
N ALA A 247 -20.46 25.79 16.16
CA ALA A 247 -19.46 26.75 16.62
C ALA A 247 -19.60 28.15 15.99
N ARG A 248 -20.09 28.23 14.75
CA ARG A 248 -20.42 29.49 14.09
C ARG A 248 -21.62 30.15 14.76
N ASP A 249 -22.69 29.40 15.01
CA ASP A 249 -23.91 29.89 15.62
C ASP A 249 -23.65 30.38 17.07
N GLU A 250 -22.68 29.78 17.76
CA GLU A 250 -22.21 30.20 19.10
C GLU A 250 -21.16 31.33 19.08
N GLY A 251 -20.80 31.86 17.91
CA GLY A 251 -19.82 32.95 17.78
C GLY A 251 -18.36 32.56 18.09
N ARG A 252 -18.05 31.27 18.15
CA ARG A 252 -16.69 30.74 18.37
C ARG A 252 -15.83 30.70 17.10
N LEU A 253 -16.45 30.80 15.94
CA LEU A 253 -15.77 30.83 14.64
C LEU A 253 -15.57 32.29 14.17
N VAL A 254 -14.35 32.82 14.27
CA VAL A 254 -14.03 34.23 14.04
C VAL A 254 -13.20 34.40 12.77
N LYS A 255 -13.55 35.36 11.92
CA LYS A 255 -12.76 35.67 10.70
C LYS A 255 -11.44 36.35 11.07
N THR A 256 -10.32 35.86 10.54
CA THR A 256 -8.98 36.45 10.71
C THR A 256 -8.70 37.52 9.65
N GLU A 257 -7.66 38.33 9.87
CA GLU A 257 -7.17 39.31 8.88
C GLU A 257 -6.73 38.65 7.56
N SER A 258 -6.22 37.42 7.62
CA SER A 258 -5.87 36.61 6.43
C SER A 258 -7.08 36.05 5.66
N GLY A 259 -8.31 36.29 6.16
CA GLY A 259 -9.54 35.80 5.55
C GLY A 259 -9.91 34.36 5.91
N ALA A 260 -9.08 33.64 6.68
CA ALA A 260 -9.42 32.34 7.23
C ALA A 260 -10.44 32.46 8.38
N MET A 261 -11.12 31.36 8.71
CA MET A 261 -12.00 31.28 9.87
C MET A 261 -11.26 30.57 11.00
N LEU A 262 -11.04 31.26 12.12
CA LEU A 262 -10.38 30.71 13.30
C LEU A 262 -11.43 30.21 14.29
N LEU A 263 -11.44 28.91 14.53
CA LEU A 263 -12.25 28.29 15.57
C LEU A 263 -11.55 28.43 16.92
N LYS A 264 -12.17 29.17 17.85
CA LYS A 264 -11.75 29.21 19.24
C LYS A 264 -12.33 28.02 19.98
N THR A 265 -11.47 27.29 20.68
CA THR A 265 -11.86 26.11 21.48
C THR A 265 -11.61 26.34 22.95
N ASP A 266 -12.20 25.49 23.79
CA ASP A 266 -11.98 25.49 25.24
C ASP A 266 -10.89 24.50 25.68
N PHE A 267 -10.22 23.82 24.74
CA PHE A 267 -9.11 22.92 25.05
C PHE A 267 -7.88 23.72 25.47
N VAL A 268 -7.34 23.39 26.64
CA VAL A 268 -6.15 24.02 27.23
C VAL A 268 -5.02 22.98 27.27
N PHE A 269 -3.84 23.37 26.80
CA PHE A 269 -2.65 22.53 26.78
C PHE A 269 -1.51 23.21 27.53
N LYS A 270 -0.67 22.40 28.18
CA LYS A 270 0.65 22.79 28.69
C LYS A 270 1.72 22.39 27.68
N LYS A 271 2.86 23.07 27.74
CA LYS A 271 4.05 22.73 26.97
C LYS A 271 4.45 21.27 27.23
N GLY A 272 4.57 20.49 26.16
CA GLY A 272 4.86 19.06 26.18
C GLY A 272 3.62 18.16 26.12
N ASP A 273 2.42 18.69 26.37
CA ASP A 273 1.19 17.92 26.24
C ASP A 273 0.98 17.52 24.78
N ALA A 274 0.52 16.29 24.53
CA ALA A 274 0.12 15.90 23.20
C ALA A 274 -1.21 16.56 22.83
N ILE A 275 -1.20 17.45 21.84
CA ILE A 275 -2.39 18.11 21.28
C ILE A 275 -3.27 17.08 20.59
N VAL A 276 -2.63 16.16 19.86
CA VAL A 276 -3.29 15.05 19.18
C VAL A 276 -2.31 13.90 19.00
N GLN A 277 -2.85 12.68 19.08
CA GLN A 277 -2.12 11.45 18.85
C GLN A 277 -3.00 10.55 17.98
N PHE A 278 -2.42 9.98 16.93
CA PHE A 278 -3.13 9.07 16.04
C PHE A 278 -2.17 8.20 15.24
N ASP A 279 -2.66 7.08 14.72
CA ASP A 279 -2.00 6.37 13.63
C ASP A 279 -2.69 6.68 12.30
N ILE A 280 -1.90 6.74 11.23
CA ILE A 280 -2.40 6.61 9.87
C ILE A 280 -2.31 5.14 9.49
N LEU A 281 -3.47 4.49 9.39
CA LEU A 281 -3.58 3.15 8.83
C LEU A 281 -3.46 3.23 7.30
N THR A 282 -2.84 2.22 6.70
CA THR A 282 -2.74 2.17 5.23
C THR A 282 -4.11 2.01 4.60
N GLY A 283 -4.30 2.60 3.41
CA GLY A 283 -5.38 2.17 2.53
C GLY A 283 -5.13 0.78 1.96
N ASP A 284 -6.21 0.20 1.45
CA ASP A 284 -6.23 -1.12 0.82
C ASP A 284 -5.21 -1.14 -0.33
N MET A 285 -4.39 -2.18 -0.34
CA MET A 285 -3.56 -2.54 -1.48
C MET A 285 -4.29 -3.61 -2.28
N LEU A 286 -4.63 -3.25 -3.51
CA LEU A 286 -5.36 -4.08 -4.44
C LEU A 286 -4.40 -4.80 -5.38
N PHE A 287 -4.68 -6.07 -5.67
CA PHE A 287 -4.28 -6.68 -6.93
C PHE A 287 -5.33 -6.41 -8.00
N VAL A 288 -4.86 -5.89 -9.13
CA VAL A 288 -5.69 -5.55 -10.28
C VAL A 288 -5.34 -6.46 -11.44
N ASP A 289 -6.38 -7.13 -11.97
CA ASP A 289 -6.32 -7.92 -13.18
C ASP A 289 -6.30 -7.00 -14.41
N ARG A 290 -5.21 -7.04 -15.16
CA ARG A 290 -5.00 -6.23 -16.37
C ARG A 290 -5.37 -6.95 -17.66
N ILE A 291 -5.74 -8.23 -17.60
CA ILE A 291 -5.93 -9.08 -18.77
C ILE A 291 -7.39 -9.21 -19.14
N SER A 292 -8.29 -9.36 -18.17
CA SER A 292 -9.71 -9.63 -18.45
C SER A 292 -10.31 -8.65 -19.47
N TYR A 293 -9.99 -7.36 -19.38
CA TYR A 293 -10.56 -6.34 -20.27
C TYR A 293 -10.01 -6.34 -21.71
N HIS A 294 -9.02 -7.17 -22.03
CA HIS A 294 -8.63 -7.43 -23.41
C HIS A 294 -9.57 -8.43 -24.10
N PHE A 295 -10.35 -9.20 -23.34
CA PHE A 295 -11.22 -10.27 -23.84
C PHE A 295 -12.71 -10.03 -23.60
N ARG A 296 -13.06 -9.10 -22.71
CA ARG A 296 -14.43 -8.69 -22.43
C ARG A 296 -14.52 -7.20 -22.13
N GLN A 297 -15.69 -6.63 -22.35
CA GLN A 297 -15.98 -5.28 -21.90
C GLN A 297 -16.18 -5.24 -20.36
N PRO A 298 -15.84 -4.11 -19.71
CA PRO A 298 -16.23 -3.84 -18.33
C PRO A 298 -17.75 -3.89 -18.15
N LYS A 299 -18.21 -4.32 -16.98
CA LYS A 299 -19.63 -4.38 -16.64
C LYS A 299 -19.98 -3.29 -15.64
N VAL A 300 -21.17 -2.70 -15.78
CA VAL A 300 -21.70 -1.77 -14.78
C VAL A 300 -21.70 -2.45 -13.41
N GLY A 301 -21.28 -1.71 -12.40
CA GLY A 301 -21.06 -2.22 -11.05
C GLY A 301 -19.63 -2.66 -10.77
N GLU A 302 -18.77 -2.89 -11.77
CA GLU A 302 -17.36 -3.24 -11.51
C GLU A 302 -16.55 -2.03 -11.04
N ALA A 303 -15.64 -2.27 -10.09
CA ALA A 303 -14.62 -1.29 -9.72
C ALA A 303 -13.47 -1.30 -10.73
N ILE A 304 -13.40 -0.26 -11.55
CA ILE A 304 -12.42 -0.13 -12.62
C ILE A 304 -11.24 0.73 -12.19
N VAL A 305 -10.05 0.29 -12.56
CA VAL A 305 -8.81 1.08 -12.46
C VAL A 305 -8.51 1.67 -13.82
N PHE A 306 -8.21 2.97 -13.87
CA PHE A 306 -7.93 3.68 -15.11
C PHE A 306 -6.87 4.77 -14.91
N ARG A 307 -6.25 5.20 -16.02
CA ARG A 307 -5.30 6.31 -16.05
C ARG A 307 -6.01 7.65 -16.27
N THR A 308 -5.55 8.68 -15.59
CA THR A 308 -6.15 10.02 -15.66
C THR A 308 -5.53 10.92 -16.71
N GLY A 309 -4.37 10.56 -17.28
CA GLY A 309 -3.59 11.44 -18.16
C GLY A 309 -4.26 11.84 -19.49
N LYS A 310 -5.33 11.15 -19.91
CA LYS A 310 -6.12 11.50 -21.11
C LYS A 310 -7.54 11.97 -20.79
N ILE A 311 -7.85 12.22 -19.52
CA ILE A 311 -9.12 12.82 -19.10
C ILE A 311 -8.95 14.34 -19.19
N PRO A 312 -9.69 15.06 -20.06
CA PRO A 312 -9.40 16.47 -20.38
C PRO A 312 -9.38 17.41 -19.17
N ALA A 313 -10.21 17.15 -18.16
CA ALA A 313 -10.29 17.95 -16.93
C ALA A 313 -9.23 17.59 -15.87
N MET A 314 -8.32 16.67 -16.17
CA MET A 314 -7.25 16.22 -15.27
C MET A 314 -5.89 16.52 -15.87
N HIS A 315 -4.99 17.10 -15.07
CA HIS A 315 -3.67 17.53 -15.52
C HIS A 315 -2.54 16.59 -15.07
N ASP A 316 -2.80 15.74 -14.09
CA ASP A 316 -1.85 14.74 -13.60
C ASP A 316 -2.18 13.37 -14.21
N ASP A 317 -1.15 12.64 -14.66
CA ASP A 317 -1.29 11.24 -15.08
C ASP A 317 -1.06 10.30 -13.88
N LYS A 318 -2.16 9.81 -13.33
CA LYS A 318 -2.25 8.94 -12.14
C LYS A 318 -3.19 7.77 -12.42
N TYR A 319 -3.16 6.80 -11.53
CA TYR A 319 -4.13 5.70 -11.53
C TYR A 319 -5.23 5.96 -10.52
N TYR A 320 -6.47 5.90 -10.96
CA TYR A 320 -7.66 6.07 -10.14
C TYR A 320 -8.48 4.78 -10.16
N ILE A 321 -9.19 4.52 -9.06
CA ILE A 321 -10.21 3.47 -8.96
C ILE A 321 -11.56 4.12 -8.66
N LYS A 322 -12.58 3.73 -9.45
CA LYS A 322 -13.98 4.17 -9.30
C LYS A 322 -14.92 3.03 -9.70
N ARG A 323 -16.18 3.10 -9.25
CA ARG A 323 -17.22 2.17 -9.69
C ARG A 323 -17.76 2.61 -11.04
N LEU A 324 -17.80 1.68 -11.99
CA LEU A 324 -18.39 1.91 -13.31
C LEU A 324 -19.91 1.97 -13.18
N VAL A 325 -20.51 3.10 -13.55
CA VAL A 325 -21.96 3.33 -13.45
C VAL A 325 -22.64 3.50 -14.79
N GLY A 326 -21.90 3.77 -15.87
CA GLY A 326 -22.45 3.92 -17.22
C GLY A 326 -21.49 3.46 -18.32
N LEU A 327 -22.07 2.77 -19.30
CA LEU A 327 -21.49 2.34 -20.57
C LEU A 327 -21.93 3.28 -21.70
N PRO A 328 -21.28 3.24 -22.88
CA PRO A 328 -21.71 4.04 -24.03
C PRO A 328 -23.21 3.95 -24.31
N GLY A 329 -23.87 5.11 -24.43
CA GLY A 329 -25.30 5.25 -24.68
C GLY A 329 -26.18 5.31 -23.43
N ASP A 330 -25.66 5.01 -22.24
CA ASP A 330 -26.43 5.12 -21.01
C ASP A 330 -26.74 6.57 -20.64
N VAL A 331 -27.92 6.81 -20.08
CA VAL A 331 -28.33 8.10 -19.51
C VAL A 331 -28.30 8.01 -17.99
N LEU A 332 -27.57 8.91 -17.35
CA LEU A 332 -27.37 8.93 -15.90
C LEU A 332 -27.98 10.19 -15.27
N SER A 333 -28.62 10.03 -14.12
CA SER A 333 -29.14 11.12 -13.29
C SER A 333 -29.10 10.76 -11.81
N ILE A 334 -29.08 11.75 -10.92
CA ILE A 334 -29.14 11.53 -9.46
C ILE A 334 -30.38 12.22 -8.91
N GLU A 335 -31.24 11.45 -8.26
CA GLU A 335 -32.28 11.94 -7.36
C GLU A 335 -31.94 11.42 -5.97
N GLU A 336 -31.28 12.26 -5.17
CA GLU A 336 -30.62 11.82 -3.94
C GLU A 336 -31.56 11.03 -3.02
N PRO A 337 -31.11 9.91 -2.44
CA PRO A 337 -29.75 9.35 -2.50
C PRO A 337 -29.48 8.39 -3.66
N VAL A 338 -30.38 8.30 -4.64
CA VAL A 338 -30.39 7.23 -5.65
C VAL A 338 -29.76 7.71 -6.95
N LEU A 339 -28.88 6.87 -7.51
CA LEU A 339 -28.36 7.03 -8.87
C LEU A 339 -29.26 6.25 -9.83
N TYR A 340 -29.67 6.89 -10.91
CA TYR A 340 -30.48 6.29 -11.96
C TYR A 340 -29.64 6.07 -13.21
N ARG A 341 -29.87 4.93 -13.86
CA ARG A 341 -29.29 4.55 -15.14
C ARG A 341 -30.43 4.16 -16.08
N ASN A 342 -30.57 4.89 -17.18
CA ASN A 342 -31.66 4.73 -18.15
C ASN A 342 -33.05 4.84 -17.50
N HIS A 343 -33.22 5.82 -16.60
CA HIS A 343 -34.45 6.12 -15.86
C HIS A 343 -34.85 5.10 -14.77
N GLU A 344 -34.04 4.06 -14.55
CA GLU A 344 -34.27 3.07 -13.48
C GLU A 344 -33.21 3.22 -12.38
N PRO A 345 -33.56 2.99 -11.09
CA PRO A 345 -32.58 2.95 -10.01
C PRO A 345 -31.47 1.94 -10.30
N ILE A 346 -30.22 2.39 -10.20
CA ILE A 346 -29.07 1.51 -10.39
C ILE A 346 -29.04 0.47 -9.27
N ASN A 347 -28.87 -0.81 -9.63
CA ASN A 347 -28.91 -1.93 -8.69
C ASN A 347 -28.01 -3.07 -9.17
N GLY A 348 -27.94 -4.15 -8.40
CA GLY A 348 -27.29 -5.40 -8.81
C GLY A 348 -25.87 -5.60 -8.30
N VAL A 349 -25.34 -4.64 -7.54
CA VAL A 349 -24.15 -4.83 -6.70
C VAL A 349 -24.36 -4.15 -5.34
N ALA A 350 -23.76 -4.73 -4.29
CA ALA A 350 -23.99 -4.29 -2.91
C ALA A 350 -23.71 -2.79 -2.67
N ALA A 351 -22.71 -2.21 -3.35
CA ALA A 351 -22.41 -0.79 -3.22
C ALA A 351 -23.54 0.12 -3.75
N PHE A 352 -24.25 -0.31 -4.80
CA PHE A 352 -25.39 0.42 -5.34
C PHE A 352 -26.58 0.34 -4.39
N ASP A 353 -26.94 -0.89 -4.00
CA ASP A 353 -28.11 -1.15 -3.17
C ASP A 353 -27.97 -0.43 -1.82
N LYS A 354 -26.79 -0.47 -1.21
CA LYS A 354 -26.51 0.22 0.07
C LYS A 354 -26.45 1.73 -0.04
N ASN A 355 -25.94 2.29 -1.15
CA ASN A 355 -26.00 3.73 -1.36
C ASN A 355 -27.45 4.21 -1.56
N ASN A 356 -28.26 3.48 -2.33
CA ASN A 356 -29.65 3.84 -2.57
C ASN A 356 -30.49 3.92 -1.29
N THR A 357 -30.13 3.13 -0.27
CA THR A 357 -30.84 3.09 1.03
C THR A 357 -30.08 3.76 2.18
N ARG A 358 -28.87 4.27 1.92
CA ARG A 358 -27.92 4.79 2.93
C ARG A 358 -27.61 3.79 4.04
N GLU A 359 -27.40 2.53 3.68
CA GLU A 359 -27.15 1.46 4.64
C GLU A 359 -25.70 1.51 5.17
N GLY A 360 -25.57 1.48 6.49
CA GLY A 360 -24.27 1.43 7.17
C GLY A 360 -23.43 2.67 6.91
N LEU A 361 -22.27 2.46 6.28
CA LEU A 361 -21.29 3.52 5.99
C LEU A 361 -21.42 4.11 4.58
N TYR A 362 -22.41 3.68 3.80
CA TYR A 362 -22.69 4.24 2.48
C TYR A 362 -23.57 5.49 2.63
N PRO A 363 -23.09 6.68 2.24
CA PRO A 363 -23.80 7.94 2.49
C PRO A 363 -24.95 8.21 1.49
N GLY A 364 -25.01 7.43 0.40
CA GLY A 364 -25.87 7.68 -0.74
C GLY A 364 -25.24 8.60 -1.78
N TYR A 365 -25.81 8.60 -2.99
CA TYR A 365 -25.35 9.44 -4.08
C TYR A 365 -25.78 10.90 -3.90
N VAL A 366 -24.86 11.82 -4.17
CA VAL A 366 -25.09 13.28 -4.09
C VAL A 366 -25.12 13.88 -5.49
N ALA A 367 -26.16 14.66 -5.77
CA ALA A 367 -26.36 15.37 -7.02
C ALA A 367 -25.43 16.58 -7.06
N ALA A 368 -24.38 16.52 -7.87
CA ALA A 368 -23.36 17.55 -7.96
C ALA A 368 -22.73 17.60 -9.35
N GLY A 369 -22.15 18.77 -9.68
CA GLY A 369 -21.45 19.00 -10.94
C GLY A 369 -22.32 18.66 -12.15
N ARG A 370 -21.82 17.78 -13.01
CA ARG A 370 -22.49 17.30 -14.22
C ARG A 370 -23.80 16.54 -13.98
N LEU A 371 -23.98 16.00 -12.77
CA LEU A 371 -25.22 15.35 -12.33
C LEU A 371 -25.87 16.13 -11.18
N ALA A 372 -25.76 17.46 -11.19
CA ALA A 372 -26.52 18.31 -10.27
C ALA A 372 -28.03 18.09 -10.44
N LYS A 373 -28.83 18.50 -9.45
CA LYS A 373 -30.28 18.29 -9.46
C LYS A 373 -30.92 18.81 -10.75
N GLY A 374 -31.62 17.93 -11.47
CA GLY A 374 -32.27 18.23 -12.75
C GLY A 374 -31.37 18.07 -13.99
N PHE A 375 -30.09 17.75 -13.82
CA PHE A 375 -29.16 17.47 -14.92
C PHE A 375 -29.05 15.97 -15.16
N GLN A 376 -28.76 15.61 -16.40
CA GLN A 376 -28.48 14.24 -16.83
C GLN A 376 -27.27 14.22 -17.75
N GLU A 377 -26.55 13.11 -17.76
CA GLU A 377 -25.42 12.88 -18.67
C GLU A 377 -25.67 11.64 -19.52
N THR A 378 -25.51 11.77 -20.82
CA THR A 378 -25.47 10.63 -21.74
C THR A 378 -24.03 10.23 -22.00
N VAL A 379 -23.67 8.98 -21.74
CA VAL A 379 -22.31 8.50 -21.91
C VAL A 379 -21.98 8.39 -23.42
N PRO A 380 -20.96 9.10 -23.92
CA PRO A 380 -20.64 9.09 -25.34
C PRO A 380 -20.00 7.75 -25.78
N PRO A 381 -19.94 7.48 -27.09
CA PRO A 381 -19.17 6.35 -27.63
C PRO A 381 -17.72 6.32 -27.11
N HIS A 382 -17.17 5.11 -26.97
CA HIS A 382 -15.78 4.87 -26.51
C HIS A 382 -15.44 5.47 -25.14
N SER A 383 -16.45 5.65 -24.28
CA SER A 383 -16.31 6.27 -22.98
C SER A 383 -17.14 5.56 -21.93
N PHE A 384 -16.72 5.72 -20.69
CA PHE A 384 -17.38 5.20 -19.50
C PHE A 384 -17.65 6.33 -18.52
N TYR A 385 -18.63 6.12 -17.63
CA TYR A 385 -18.90 7.03 -16.52
C TYR A 385 -18.67 6.31 -15.20
N ALA A 386 -17.85 6.89 -14.32
CA ALA A 386 -17.45 6.24 -13.08
C ALA A 386 -17.60 7.18 -11.88
N LEU A 387 -18.10 6.64 -10.78
CA LEU A 387 -18.38 7.35 -9.52
C LEU A 387 -17.67 6.67 -8.35
N GLY A 388 -17.39 7.45 -7.29
CA GLY A 388 -16.91 6.88 -6.04
C GLY A 388 -18.07 6.39 -5.19
N ASP A 389 -17.85 5.26 -4.50
CA ASP A 389 -18.84 4.69 -3.58
C ASP A 389 -19.07 5.63 -2.36
N ASN A 390 -18.09 6.47 -2.03
CA ASN A 390 -18.22 7.57 -1.07
C ASN A 390 -18.62 8.87 -1.78
N SER A 391 -19.86 8.93 -2.28
CA SER A 391 -20.30 9.99 -3.22
C SER A 391 -20.05 11.43 -2.75
N PRO A 392 -20.29 11.84 -1.49
CA PRO A 392 -19.98 13.21 -1.04
C PRO A 392 -18.47 13.53 -1.05
N HIS A 393 -17.62 12.51 -0.87
CA HIS A 393 -16.17 12.66 -0.71
C HIS A 393 -15.38 12.07 -1.89
N SER A 394 -15.94 12.15 -3.10
CA SER A 394 -15.33 11.59 -4.29
C SER A 394 -15.21 12.61 -5.41
N GLY A 395 -13.97 12.92 -5.80
CA GLY A 395 -13.68 13.60 -7.07
C GLY A 395 -13.79 12.63 -8.24
N ASP A 396 -14.98 12.50 -8.81
CA ASP A 396 -15.32 11.54 -9.86
C ASP A 396 -15.96 12.18 -11.11
N GLY A 397 -16.62 11.37 -11.94
CA GLY A 397 -17.13 11.79 -13.25
C GLY A 397 -18.06 13.00 -13.21
N ARG A 398 -18.68 13.30 -12.05
CA ARG A 398 -19.43 14.54 -11.84
C ARG A 398 -18.61 15.81 -12.06
N TYR A 399 -17.28 15.74 -11.92
CA TYR A 399 -16.39 16.90 -12.01
C TYR A 399 -15.48 16.85 -13.22
N TRP A 400 -14.92 15.67 -13.54
CA TRP A 400 -13.99 15.51 -14.66
C TRP A 400 -14.58 14.83 -15.89
N GLY A 401 -15.85 14.41 -15.84
CA GLY A 401 -16.58 13.84 -16.97
C GLY A 401 -16.34 12.34 -17.16
N PHE A 402 -15.96 11.96 -18.38
CA PHE A 402 -15.94 10.56 -18.81
C PHE A 402 -14.53 9.96 -18.77
N VAL A 403 -14.46 8.65 -18.54
CA VAL A 403 -13.23 7.86 -18.68
C VAL A 403 -13.17 7.31 -20.11
N PRO A 404 -12.16 7.65 -20.93
CA PRO A 404 -11.99 7.01 -22.23
C PRO A 404 -11.77 5.50 -22.07
N GLU A 405 -12.43 4.69 -22.90
CA GLU A 405 -12.36 3.21 -22.83
C GLU A 405 -10.91 2.69 -22.82
N LYS A 406 -10.04 3.31 -23.63
CA LYS A 406 -8.61 2.96 -23.75
C LYS A 406 -7.77 3.26 -22.52
N GLU A 407 -8.25 4.10 -21.60
CA GLU A 407 -7.54 4.41 -20.36
C GLU A 407 -7.89 3.44 -19.24
N VAL A 408 -8.87 2.54 -19.44
CA VAL A 408 -9.18 1.49 -18.47
C VAL A 408 -8.07 0.44 -18.46
N VAL A 409 -7.54 0.19 -17.28
CA VAL A 409 -6.37 -0.65 -17.04
C VAL A 409 -6.79 -2.06 -16.63
N GLY A 410 -7.85 -2.18 -15.83
CA GLY A 410 -8.23 -3.46 -15.22
C GLY A 410 -9.27 -3.31 -14.11
N HIS A 411 -9.58 -4.41 -13.43
CA HIS A 411 -10.44 -4.41 -12.24
C HIS A 411 -9.74 -5.01 -11.03
N ALA A 412 -10.12 -4.54 -9.85
CA ALA A 412 -9.65 -5.12 -8.60
C ALA A 412 -10.16 -6.55 -8.44
N ILE A 413 -9.31 -7.46 -7.97
CA ILE A 413 -9.67 -8.87 -7.70
C ILE A 413 -9.41 -9.30 -6.26
N LEU A 414 -8.45 -8.68 -5.58
CA LEU A 414 -8.05 -9.06 -4.22
C LEU A 414 -7.50 -7.85 -3.47
N ILE A 415 -7.93 -7.66 -2.21
CA ILE A 415 -7.27 -6.81 -1.22
C ILE A 415 -6.19 -7.67 -0.55
N VAL A 416 -4.92 -7.33 -0.77
CA VAL A 416 -3.78 -8.10 -0.26
C VAL A 416 -3.14 -7.52 1.00
N HIS A 417 -3.45 -6.27 1.33
CA HIS A 417 -2.99 -5.58 2.52
C HIS A 417 -3.96 -4.42 2.81
N PRO A 418 -4.26 -4.06 4.07
CA PRO A 418 -3.75 -4.63 5.33
C PRO A 418 -4.20 -6.08 5.58
N PHE A 419 -3.49 -6.79 6.46
CA PHE A 419 -3.86 -8.14 6.93
C PHE A 419 -4.95 -8.06 8.00
N SER A 420 -6.07 -7.45 7.64
CA SER A 420 -7.23 -7.22 8.53
C SER A 420 -8.45 -7.98 8.02
N SER A 421 -9.63 -7.69 8.60
CA SER A 421 -10.92 -8.18 8.09
C SER A 421 -11.23 -7.78 6.65
N ARG A 422 -10.45 -6.84 6.08
CA ARG A 422 -10.56 -6.40 4.68
C ARG A 422 -9.76 -7.28 3.71
N TRP A 423 -8.84 -8.11 4.20
CA TRP A 423 -8.05 -9.02 3.35
C TRP A 423 -8.97 -10.07 2.71
N GLY A 424 -8.93 -10.17 1.38
CA GLY A 424 -9.83 -11.07 0.66
C GLY A 424 -10.23 -10.56 -0.72
N LEU A 425 -11.26 -11.17 -1.30
CA LEU A 425 -11.73 -10.82 -2.64
C LEU A 425 -12.21 -9.37 -2.70
N ALA A 426 -11.87 -8.71 -3.80
CA ALA A 426 -12.36 -7.36 -4.10
C ALA A 426 -13.80 -7.44 -4.65
N HIS A 427 -14.67 -6.52 -4.23
CA HIS A 427 -16.11 -6.49 -4.55
C HIS A 427 -16.53 -5.28 -5.41
#